data_AF-A0A920J5F4-F1
#
_entry.id   AF-A0A920J5F4-F1
#
_cell.length_a   1.000
_cell.length_b   1.000
_cell.length_c   1.000
_cell.angle_alpha   90.00
_cell.angle_beta   90.00
_cell.angle_gamma   90.00
#
_symmetry.space_group_name_H-M   'P 1'
#
loop_
_entity.id
_entity.type
_entity.pdbx_description
1 polymer ?
#
loop_
_entity_poly.entity_id
_entity_poly.type
_entity_poly.pdbx_seq_one_letter_code
_entity_poly.pdbx_strand_id
1 'polypeptide(L)'
;MFTAFIVVLIITAAAHYLNGGIRINTPGDRVTAPVKGHLSVLLAILALIKAADYWYQRYSLNFSGRGVVDGASYTDVNAQLPAIKLLILISIAAVILLIINIWRRGWVLPVVAVGLWAFVTIAIGSIYPAIYQRFVVEPSESSREAQYIERNIEATRTAYGLSVGETGNITERTFIPNVENALTAEVLQQNANTLNNLRLLDPAIVSPTFQALEVEREQFRFADDLDVDRYEIDGDIRTVVIAARELNLEGVNSGWENQHVAFTHGYGVALAPANTITAQGEPDFVIRAYRQP
;
A
#
# COMPACT_ATOMS: atom_id res chain seq x y z
N MET A 1 6.16 -18.70 -15.05
CA MET A 1 6.96 -19.95 -14.98
C MET A 1 6.22 -21.07 -14.24
N PHE A 2 5.88 -20.92 -12.95
CA PHE A 2 5.22 -21.97 -12.16
C PHE A 2 3.91 -22.50 -12.79
N THR A 3 3.01 -21.61 -13.23
CA THR A 3 1.75 -21.98 -13.90
C THR A 3 1.97 -22.79 -15.18
N ALA A 4 2.99 -22.45 -15.96
CA ALA A 4 3.33 -23.20 -17.18
C ALA A 4 3.74 -24.64 -16.86
N PHE A 5 4.54 -24.86 -15.81
CA PHE A 5 4.91 -26.21 -15.37
C PHE A 5 3.74 -26.99 -14.76
N ILE A 6 2.76 -26.33 -14.14
CA ILE A 6 1.51 -26.98 -13.74
C ILE A 6 0.74 -27.46 -14.97
N VAL A 7 0.62 -26.62 -16.00
CA VAL A 7 -0.04 -27.00 -17.26
C VAL A 7 0.69 -28.18 -17.91
N VAL A 8 2.03 -28.15 -17.95
CA VAL A 8 2.84 -29.29 -18.44
C VAL A 8 2.60 -30.55 -17.62
N LEU A 9 2.56 -30.45 -16.29
CA LEU A 9 2.25 -31.59 -15.41
C LEU A 9 0.88 -32.18 -15.71
N ILE A 10 -0.16 -31.34 -15.83
CA ILE A 10 -1.54 -31.77 -16.12
C ILE A 10 -1.62 -32.43 -17.50
N ILE A 11 -1.07 -31.80 -18.54
CA ILE A 11 -1.06 -32.35 -19.91
C ILE A 11 -0.30 -33.67 -19.94
N THR A 12 0.84 -33.76 -19.27
CA THR A 12 1.65 -35.00 -19.20
C THR A 12 0.89 -36.11 -18.46
N ALA A 13 0.23 -35.79 -17.35
CA ALA A 13 -0.61 -36.75 -16.63
C ALA A 13 -1.79 -37.24 -17.48
N ALA A 14 -2.46 -36.34 -18.20
CA ALA A 14 -3.54 -36.67 -19.12
C ALA A 14 -3.04 -37.55 -20.27
N ALA A 15 -1.88 -37.25 -20.87
CA ALA A 15 -1.27 -38.06 -21.92
C ALA A 15 -0.94 -39.48 -21.42
N HIS A 16 -0.39 -39.62 -20.19
CA HIS A 16 -0.15 -40.94 -19.59
C HIS A 16 -1.44 -41.70 -19.28
N TYR A 17 -2.52 -41.00 -18.95
CA TYR A 17 -3.84 -41.60 -18.79
C TYR A 17 -4.39 -42.12 -20.12
N LEU A 18 -4.37 -41.30 -21.18
CA LEU A 18 -4.84 -41.67 -22.52
C LEU A 18 -4.01 -42.81 -23.14
N ASN A 19 -2.69 -42.82 -22.91
CA ASN A 19 -1.78 -43.87 -23.37
C ASN A 19 -1.84 -45.15 -22.51
N GLY A 20 -2.70 -45.21 -21.48
CA GLY A 20 -2.91 -46.40 -20.64
C GLY A 20 -1.80 -46.66 -19.61
N GLY A 21 -0.92 -45.69 -19.37
CA GLY A 21 0.10 -45.71 -18.31
C GLY A 21 -0.44 -45.41 -16.91
N ILE A 22 -1.60 -44.75 -16.82
CA ILE A 22 -2.40 -44.56 -15.60
C ILE A 22 -3.76 -45.26 -15.82
N ARG A 23 -4.08 -46.27 -14.99
CA ARG A 23 -5.29 -47.08 -15.09
C ARG A 23 -6.09 -46.99 -13.78
N ILE A 24 -7.31 -46.48 -13.85
CA ILE A 24 -8.14 -46.22 -12.66
C ILE A 24 -8.93 -47.47 -12.22
N ASN A 25 -9.26 -48.37 -13.16
CA ASN A 25 -10.21 -49.48 -12.95
C ASN A 25 -9.59 -50.89 -13.00
N THR A 26 -8.31 -51.06 -12.66
CA THR A 26 -7.64 -52.38 -12.70
C THR A 26 -7.22 -52.85 -11.30
N PRO A 27 -7.47 -54.12 -10.91
CA PRO A 27 -6.89 -54.69 -9.70
C PRO A 27 -5.35 -54.79 -9.85
N GLY A 28 -4.60 -54.18 -8.94
CA GLY A 28 -3.13 -54.16 -8.96
C GLY A 28 -2.52 -52.75 -9.08
N ASP A 29 -1.35 -52.66 -9.70
CA ASP A 29 -0.56 -51.42 -9.76
C ASP A 29 -1.17 -50.44 -10.77
N ARG A 30 -1.86 -49.41 -10.26
CA ARG A 30 -2.66 -48.44 -11.06
C ARG A 30 -1.82 -47.54 -11.97
N VAL A 31 -0.52 -47.41 -11.73
CA VAL A 31 0.38 -46.56 -12.53
C VAL A 31 1.71 -47.24 -12.76
N THR A 32 2.21 -47.21 -13.99
CA THR A 32 3.49 -47.85 -14.34
C THR A 32 4.69 -47.12 -13.73
N ALA A 33 5.78 -47.85 -13.47
CA ALA A 33 6.99 -47.28 -12.86
C ALA A 33 7.60 -46.10 -13.66
N PRO A 34 7.68 -46.12 -15.01
CA PRO A 34 8.17 -44.97 -15.78
C PRO A 34 7.31 -43.71 -15.61
N VAL A 35 5.99 -43.88 -15.51
CA VAL A 35 5.06 -42.76 -15.30
C VAL A 35 5.24 -42.17 -13.90
N LYS A 36 5.37 -43.02 -12.87
CA LYS A 36 5.69 -42.57 -11.50
C LYS A 36 6.98 -41.75 -11.47
N GLY A 37 8.02 -42.20 -12.17
CA GLY A 37 9.30 -41.49 -12.28
C GLY A 37 9.16 -40.13 -12.99
N HIS A 38 8.54 -40.10 -14.17
CA HIS A 38 8.35 -38.86 -14.94
C HIS A 38 7.53 -37.82 -14.15
N LEU A 39 6.42 -38.22 -13.53
CA LEU A 39 5.62 -37.32 -12.70
C LEU A 39 6.39 -36.84 -11.46
N SER A 40 7.21 -37.70 -10.84
CA SER A 40 8.07 -37.30 -9.72
C SER A 40 9.10 -36.25 -10.12
N VAL A 41 9.70 -36.36 -11.32
CA VAL A 41 10.63 -35.35 -11.85
C VAL A 41 9.92 -34.01 -12.09
N LEU A 42 8.74 -34.02 -12.72
CA LEU A 42 7.98 -32.79 -12.95
C LEU A 42 7.57 -32.11 -11.64
N LEU A 43 7.13 -32.89 -10.64
CA LEU A 43 6.83 -32.38 -9.30
C LEU A 43 8.08 -31.85 -8.59
N ALA A 44 9.24 -32.48 -8.75
CA ALA A 44 10.50 -32.00 -8.17
C ALA A 44 10.91 -30.65 -8.78
N ILE A 45 10.76 -30.49 -10.10
CA ILE A 45 11.02 -29.20 -10.76
C ILE A 45 10.06 -28.13 -10.25
N LEU A 46 8.76 -28.45 -10.09
CA LEU A 46 7.79 -27.52 -9.52
C LEU A 46 8.14 -27.09 -8.09
N ALA A 47 8.52 -28.04 -7.23
CA ALA A 47 8.94 -27.77 -5.86
C ALA A 47 10.22 -26.91 -5.82
N LEU A 48 11.16 -27.13 -6.74
CA LEU A 48 12.37 -26.32 -6.86
C LEU A 48 12.08 -24.88 -7.30
N ILE A 49 11.20 -24.71 -8.30
CA ILE A 49 10.72 -23.39 -8.73
C ILE A 49 10.07 -22.66 -7.55
N LYS A 50 9.32 -23.37 -6.70
CA LYS A 50 8.71 -22.79 -5.51
C LYS A 50 9.69 -22.46 -4.40
N ALA A 51 10.74 -23.25 -4.21
CA ALA A 51 11.82 -22.87 -3.30
C ALA A 51 12.48 -21.55 -3.73
N ALA A 52 12.68 -21.35 -5.04
CA ALA A 52 13.18 -20.09 -5.59
C ALA A 52 12.18 -18.94 -5.42
N ASP A 53 10.88 -19.18 -5.67
CA ASP A 53 9.79 -18.22 -5.43
C ASP A 53 9.80 -17.73 -3.97
N TYR A 54 9.85 -18.65 -3.00
CA TYR A 54 9.96 -18.30 -1.58
C TYR A 54 11.25 -17.57 -1.23
N TRP A 55 12.37 -17.90 -1.88
CA TRP A 55 13.62 -17.18 -1.70
C TRP A 55 13.47 -15.69 -2.05
N TYR A 56 12.81 -15.40 -3.19
CA TYR A 56 12.52 -14.04 -3.62
C TYR A 56 11.45 -13.35 -2.77
N GLN A 57 10.43 -14.09 -2.32
CA GLN A 57 9.36 -13.58 -1.46
C GLN A 57 9.88 -12.95 -0.15
N ARG A 58 11.06 -13.35 0.32
CA ARG A 58 11.67 -12.70 1.50
C ARG A 58 12.03 -11.24 1.24
N TYR A 59 12.42 -10.89 0.02
CA TYR A 59 12.74 -9.51 -0.35
C TYR A 59 11.49 -8.67 -0.61
N SER A 60 10.39 -9.31 -1.03
CA SER A 60 9.12 -8.58 -1.20
C SER A 60 8.54 -8.07 0.12
N LEU A 61 9.02 -8.57 1.28
CA LEU A 61 8.64 -8.03 2.59
C LEU A 61 9.01 -6.56 2.76
N ASN A 62 10.02 -6.06 2.05
CA ASN A 62 10.38 -4.63 2.06
C ASN A 62 9.33 -3.74 1.37
N PHE A 63 8.34 -4.33 0.70
CA PHE A 63 7.22 -3.65 0.06
C PHE A 63 5.89 -4.07 0.68
N SER A 64 5.90 -4.52 1.93
CA SER A 64 4.71 -4.90 2.67
C SER A 64 3.88 -3.67 3.04
N GLY A 65 2.58 -3.70 2.76
CA GLY A 65 1.61 -2.67 3.17
C GLY A 65 0.79 -3.07 4.40
N ARG A 66 1.32 -3.94 5.27
CA ARG A 66 0.59 -4.43 6.46
C ARG A 66 0.48 -3.39 7.58
N GLY A 67 1.52 -2.58 7.75
CA GLY A 67 1.62 -1.61 8.84
C GLY A 67 1.15 -0.21 8.46
N VAL A 68 1.44 0.76 9.32
CA VAL A 68 1.17 2.20 9.09
C VAL A 68 2.09 2.83 8.04
N VAL A 69 3.18 2.14 7.68
CA VAL A 69 4.14 2.56 6.66
C VAL A 69 4.39 1.40 5.70
N ASP A 70 4.74 1.73 4.45
CA ASP A 70 5.17 0.74 3.46
C ASP A 70 6.56 0.22 3.82
N GLY A 71 6.67 -1.07 4.12
CA GLY A 71 7.93 -1.68 4.53
C GLY A 71 7.72 -2.91 5.40
N ALA A 72 8.81 -3.63 5.66
CA ALA A 72 8.75 -4.82 6.50
C ALA A 72 8.40 -4.43 7.95
N SER A 73 7.22 -4.83 8.41
CA SER A 73 6.74 -4.58 9.78
C SER A 73 7.35 -5.56 10.80
N TYR A 74 7.06 -5.37 12.09
CA TYR A 74 7.46 -6.29 13.15
C TYR A 74 7.03 -7.73 12.84
N THR A 75 5.77 -7.92 12.43
CA THR A 75 5.25 -9.26 12.05
C THR A 75 5.92 -9.80 10.80
N ASP A 76 6.26 -8.96 9.82
CA ASP A 76 6.98 -9.43 8.63
C ASP A 76 8.35 -10.00 8.99
N VAL A 77 9.09 -9.31 9.85
CA VAL A 77 10.45 -9.73 10.21
C VAL A 77 10.45 -10.89 11.21
N ASN A 78 9.53 -10.90 12.18
CA ASN A 78 9.55 -11.87 13.28
C ASN A 78 8.63 -13.08 13.07
N ALA A 79 7.66 -13.02 12.16
CA ALA A 79 6.75 -14.14 11.87
C ALA A 79 6.79 -14.57 10.40
N GLN A 80 6.56 -13.64 9.45
CA GLN A 80 6.49 -13.96 8.03
C GLN A 80 7.83 -14.45 7.47
N LEU A 81 8.93 -13.78 7.80
CA LEU A 81 10.25 -14.15 7.32
C LEU A 81 10.70 -15.54 7.82
N PRO A 82 10.55 -15.90 9.11
CA PRO A 82 10.74 -17.28 9.57
C PRO A 82 9.84 -18.30 8.86
N ALA A 83 8.55 -17.97 8.67
CA ALA A 83 7.62 -18.82 7.92
C ALA A 83 8.11 -19.10 6.49
N ILE A 84 8.53 -18.06 5.76
CA ILE A 84 9.07 -18.21 4.41
C ILE A 84 10.37 -19.03 4.42
N LYS A 85 11.27 -18.81 5.38
CA LYS A 85 12.50 -19.62 5.52
C LYS A 85 12.18 -21.10 5.73
N LEU A 86 11.17 -21.43 6.54
CA LEU A 86 10.72 -22.80 6.74
C LEU A 86 10.11 -23.39 5.45
N LEU A 87 9.33 -22.62 4.70
CA LEU A 87 8.77 -23.06 3.42
C LEU A 87 9.85 -23.36 2.38
N ILE A 88 10.94 -22.60 2.36
CA ILE A 88 12.12 -22.91 1.54
C ILE A 88 12.69 -24.28 1.91
N LEU A 89 12.93 -24.52 3.21
CA LEU A 89 13.47 -25.80 3.71
C LEU A 89 12.58 -26.98 3.33
N ILE A 90 11.27 -26.85 3.54
CA ILE A 90 10.29 -27.91 3.21
C ILE A 90 10.22 -28.14 1.71
N SER A 91 10.30 -27.09 0.90
CA SER A 91 10.30 -27.23 -0.57
C SER A 91 11.55 -27.97 -1.04
N ILE A 92 12.72 -27.67 -0.49
CA ILE A 92 13.97 -28.40 -0.78
C ILE A 92 13.87 -29.86 -0.33
N ALA A 93 13.32 -30.13 0.85
CA ALA A 93 13.09 -31.49 1.32
C ALA A 93 12.12 -32.26 0.40
N ALA A 94 11.06 -31.60 -0.09
CA ALA A 94 10.13 -32.18 -1.06
C ALA A 94 10.83 -32.53 -2.38
N VAL A 95 11.70 -31.66 -2.90
CA VAL A 95 12.54 -31.96 -4.08
C VAL A 95 13.36 -33.23 -3.85
N ILE A 96 14.04 -33.35 -2.71
CA ILE A 96 14.87 -34.51 -2.38
C ILE A 96 14.02 -35.79 -2.30
N LEU A 97 12.87 -35.75 -1.62
CA LEU A 97 11.97 -36.90 -1.50
C LEU A 97 11.41 -37.35 -2.86
N LEU A 98 11.03 -36.40 -3.72
CA LEU A 98 10.53 -36.68 -5.07
C LEU A 98 11.60 -37.27 -5.97
N ILE A 99 12.85 -36.80 -5.86
CA ILE A 99 14.00 -37.39 -6.55
C ILE A 99 14.24 -38.81 -6.06
N ILE A 100 14.30 -39.05 -4.75
CA ILE A 100 14.45 -40.41 -4.17
C ILE A 100 13.35 -41.37 -4.64
N ASN A 101 12.12 -40.86 -4.84
CA ASN A 101 11.00 -41.65 -5.30
C ASN A 101 11.19 -42.27 -6.69
N ILE A 102 12.05 -41.68 -7.54
CA ILE A 102 12.39 -42.21 -8.87
C ILE A 102 12.91 -43.65 -8.76
N TRP A 103 13.66 -43.97 -7.69
CA TRP A 103 14.18 -45.32 -7.45
C TRP A 103 13.26 -46.19 -6.58
N ARG A 104 12.43 -45.61 -5.69
CA ARG A 104 11.56 -46.36 -4.76
C ARG A 104 10.19 -46.76 -5.32
N ARG A 105 9.84 -46.30 -6.54
CA ARG A 105 8.69 -46.78 -7.37
C ARG A 105 7.29 -46.79 -6.69
N GLY A 106 7.10 -46.02 -5.61
CA GLY A 106 5.84 -45.89 -4.88
C GLY A 106 5.14 -44.53 -5.06
N TRP A 107 3.90 -44.41 -4.57
CA TRP A 107 3.13 -43.15 -4.55
C TRP A 107 3.15 -42.42 -3.20
N VAL A 108 3.62 -43.10 -2.15
CA VAL A 108 3.60 -42.56 -0.78
C VAL A 108 4.47 -41.31 -0.68
N LEU A 109 5.69 -41.33 -1.22
CA LEU A 109 6.61 -40.18 -1.11
C LEU A 109 6.09 -38.93 -1.84
N PRO A 110 5.61 -38.98 -3.10
CA PRO A 110 5.04 -37.81 -3.75
C PRO A 110 3.80 -37.26 -3.04
N VAL A 111 2.89 -38.13 -2.61
CA VAL A 111 1.65 -37.70 -1.93
C VAL A 111 1.98 -37.04 -0.60
N VAL A 112 2.87 -37.62 0.20
CA VAL A 112 3.31 -37.04 1.47
C VAL A 112 4.04 -35.72 1.23
N ALA A 113 4.96 -35.66 0.26
CA ALA A 113 5.73 -34.45 -0.03
C ALA A 113 4.82 -33.29 -0.45
N VAL A 114 3.93 -33.51 -1.42
CA VAL A 114 3.01 -32.47 -1.92
C VAL A 114 1.96 -32.11 -0.87
N GLY A 115 1.39 -33.11 -0.18
CA GLY A 115 0.37 -32.90 0.83
C GLY A 115 0.89 -32.13 2.05
N LEU A 116 2.05 -32.51 2.58
CA LEU A 116 2.70 -31.81 3.69
C LEU A 116 3.07 -30.38 3.29
N TRP A 117 3.64 -30.22 2.09
CA TRP A 117 4.02 -28.90 1.59
C TRP A 117 2.81 -27.96 1.41
N ALA A 118 1.70 -28.45 0.83
CA ALA A 118 0.48 -27.68 0.68
C ALA A 118 -0.14 -27.31 2.05
N PHE A 119 -0.19 -28.28 2.97
CA PHE A 119 -0.68 -28.05 4.33
C PHE A 119 0.13 -26.97 5.06
N VAL A 120 1.46 -27.08 5.03
CA VAL A 120 2.35 -26.13 5.71
C VAL A 120 2.28 -24.75 5.07
N THR A 121 2.14 -24.67 3.74
CA THR A 121 1.98 -23.38 3.04
C THR A 121 0.76 -22.61 3.54
N ILE A 122 -0.39 -23.27 3.71
CA ILE A 122 -1.61 -22.65 4.22
C ILE A 122 -1.47 -22.29 5.71
N ALA A 123 -1.03 -23.25 6.52
CA ALA A 123 -0.95 -23.08 7.97
C ALA A 123 0.09 -22.04 8.40
N ILE A 124 1.28 -22.08 7.84
CA ILE A 124 2.41 -21.27 8.29
C ILE A 124 2.56 -19.99 7.46
N GLY A 125 2.21 -20.03 6.17
CA GLY A 125 2.37 -18.87 5.27
C GLY A 125 1.35 -17.76 5.50
N SER A 126 0.14 -18.09 5.96
CA SER A 126 -0.97 -17.12 6.08
C SER A 126 -1.55 -17.05 7.49
N ILE A 127 -1.82 -18.20 8.14
CA ILE A 127 -2.50 -18.21 9.44
C ILE A 127 -1.56 -17.76 10.57
N TYR A 128 -0.33 -18.27 10.60
CA TYR A 128 0.62 -17.94 11.67
C TYR A 128 0.94 -16.43 11.79
N PRO A 129 1.28 -15.70 10.70
CA PRO A 129 1.51 -14.26 10.77
C PRO A 129 0.28 -13.47 11.23
N ALA A 130 -0.92 -13.86 10.80
CA ALA A 130 -2.17 -13.19 11.21
C ALA A 130 -2.44 -13.36 12.71
N ILE A 131 -2.25 -14.56 13.25
CA ILE A 131 -2.35 -14.81 14.70
C ILE A 131 -1.28 -14.00 15.44
N TYR A 132 -0.05 -13.99 14.94
CA TYR A 132 1.04 -13.25 15.56
C TYR A 132 0.75 -11.74 15.61
N GLN A 133 0.27 -11.16 14.51
CA GLN A 133 -0.17 -9.78 14.46
C GLN A 133 -1.24 -9.50 15.52
N ARG A 134 -2.32 -10.30 15.53
CA ARG A 134 -3.49 -10.08 16.39
C ARG A 134 -3.19 -10.17 17.88
N PHE A 135 -2.34 -11.12 18.28
CA PHE A 135 -2.14 -11.44 19.70
C PHE A 135 -0.81 -10.94 20.28
N VAL A 136 0.18 -10.61 19.45
CA VAL A 136 1.50 -10.16 19.91
C VAL A 136 1.76 -8.70 19.55
N VAL A 137 1.36 -8.27 18.34
CA VAL A 137 1.67 -6.92 17.85
C VAL A 137 0.58 -5.93 18.22
N GLU A 138 -0.67 -6.15 17.77
CA GLU A 138 -1.79 -5.22 17.98
C GLU A 138 -1.97 -4.77 19.46
N PRO A 139 -1.81 -5.63 20.48
CA PRO A 139 -1.94 -5.19 21.88
C PRO A 139 -0.87 -4.19 22.34
N SER A 140 0.26 -4.12 21.64
CA SER A 140 1.41 -3.27 21.98
C SER A 140 2.08 -2.71 20.71
N GLU A 141 1.27 -2.28 19.75
CA GLU A 141 1.74 -1.98 18.40
C GLU A 141 2.77 -0.85 18.38
N SER A 142 2.53 0.23 19.13
CA SER A 142 3.42 1.39 19.18
C SER A 142 4.85 1.03 19.59
N SER A 143 5.03 0.14 20.57
CA SER A 143 6.35 -0.26 21.04
C SER A 143 6.99 -1.34 20.16
N ARG A 144 6.19 -2.25 19.59
CA ARG A 144 6.68 -3.31 18.70
C ARG A 144 7.09 -2.77 17.33
N GLU A 145 6.29 -1.88 16.75
CA GLU A 145 6.54 -1.33 15.41
C GLU A 145 7.49 -0.12 15.44
N ALA A 146 7.76 0.49 16.60
CA ALA A 146 8.62 1.68 16.74
C ALA A 146 9.92 1.61 15.94
N GLN A 147 10.69 0.52 16.10
CA GLN A 147 11.96 0.36 15.40
C GLN A 147 11.79 0.25 13.87
N TYR A 148 10.71 -0.37 13.40
CA TYR A 148 10.45 -0.57 11.97
C TYR A 148 9.97 0.73 11.32
N ILE A 149 9.16 1.52 12.05
CA ILE A 149 8.78 2.88 11.67
C ILE A 149 10.01 3.79 11.64
N GLU A 150 10.89 3.75 12.65
CA GLU A 150 12.11 4.55 12.69
C GLU A 150 13.02 4.25 11.48
N ARG A 151 13.22 2.96 11.16
CA ARG A 151 13.97 2.55 9.95
C ARG A 151 13.32 3.05 8.67
N ASN A 152 11.98 3.05 8.60
CA ASN A 152 11.27 3.57 7.44
C ASN A 152 11.46 5.09 7.30
N ILE A 153 11.37 5.83 8.41
CA ILE A 153 11.63 7.27 8.45
C ILE A 153 13.07 7.55 8.00
N GLU A 154 14.06 6.83 8.51
CA GLU A 154 15.46 6.98 8.14
C GLU A 154 15.70 6.68 6.65
N ALA A 155 15.14 5.57 6.15
CA ALA A 155 15.25 5.18 4.75
C ALA A 155 14.59 6.20 3.82
N THR A 156 13.40 6.70 4.18
CA THR A 156 12.68 7.73 3.43
C THR A 156 13.47 9.04 3.44
N ARG A 157 13.93 9.50 4.60
CA ARG A 157 14.76 10.71 4.70
C ARG A 157 16.03 10.56 3.86
N THR A 158 16.69 9.42 3.90
CA THR A 158 17.88 9.17 3.09
C THR A 158 17.57 9.20 1.59
N ALA A 159 16.49 8.55 1.15
CA ALA A 159 16.09 8.49 -0.25
C ALA A 159 15.77 9.88 -0.83
N TYR A 160 15.15 10.75 -0.04
CA TYR A 160 14.83 12.12 -0.43
C TYR A 160 15.95 13.14 -0.15
N GLY A 161 17.08 12.72 0.42
CA GLY A 161 18.15 13.64 0.83
C GLY A 161 17.69 14.64 1.90
N LEU A 162 16.97 14.14 2.91
CA LEU A 162 16.43 14.86 4.07
C LEU A 162 17.08 14.42 5.39
N SER A 163 18.25 13.78 5.31
CA SER A 163 18.98 13.32 6.48
C SER A 163 19.48 14.52 7.28
N VAL A 164 19.32 14.45 8.60
CA VAL A 164 19.77 15.47 9.56
C VAL A 164 20.98 14.93 10.34
N GLY A 165 21.90 15.82 10.70
CA GLY A 165 23.10 15.47 11.49
C GLY A 165 24.39 15.49 10.67
N GLU A 166 25.45 14.85 11.18
CA GLU A 166 26.82 14.95 10.64
C GLU A 166 26.98 14.49 9.19
N THR A 167 26.19 13.51 8.77
CA THR A 167 26.20 12.97 7.40
C THR A 167 25.05 13.51 6.55
N GLY A 168 24.20 14.36 7.13
CA GLY A 168 23.01 14.94 6.51
C GLY A 168 23.28 16.30 5.87
N ASN A 169 22.45 16.65 4.89
CA ASN A 169 22.44 17.97 4.23
C ASN A 169 21.41 18.94 4.86
N ILE A 170 20.60 18.48 5.82
CA ILE A 170 19.59 19.29 6.50
C ILE A 170 20.10 19.74 7.87
N THR A 171 20.05 21.05 8.12
CA THR A 171 20.30 21.65 9.43
C THR A 171 18.97 21.95 10.12
N GLU A 172 18.67 21.24 11.20
CA GLU A 172 17.53 21.59 12.06
C GLU A 172 17.85 22.87 12.84
N ARG A 173 16.88 23.79 12.90
CA ARG A 173 16.94 25.01 13.70
C ARG A 173 15.73 25.07 14.59
N THR A 174 15.93 25.03 15.90
CA THR A 174 14.86 25.27 16.86
C THR A 174 14.49 26.75 16.82
N PHE A 175 13.25 27.05 16.43
CA PHE A 175 12.70 28.39 16.57
C PHE A 175 12.30 28.62 18.03
N ILE A 176 12.99 29.54 18.69
CA ILE A 176 12.63 29.99 20.04
C ILE A 176 12.02 31.38 19.88
N PRO A 177 10.70 31.55 20.10
CA PRO A 177 10.06 32.85 19.96
C PRO A 177 10.62 33.81 21.01
N ASN A 178 11.09 34.97 20.58
CA ASN A 178 11.39 36.06 21.51
C ASN A 178 10.06 36.69 21.94
N VAL A 179 9.64 36.41 23.18
CA VAL A 179 8.36 36.87 23.74
C VAL A 179 8.50 38.16 24.55
N GLU A 180 9.72 38.65 24.81
CA GLU A 180 9.92 39.89 25.56
C GLU A 180 9.71 41.11 24.65
N ASN A 181 8.78 41.99 25.02
CA ASN A 181 8.44 43.23 24.30
C ASN A 181 8.03 43.06 22.81
N ALA A 182 7.65 41.85 22.39
CA ALA A 182 7.40 41.53 20.98
C ALA A 182 6.03 41.96 20.43
N LEU A 183 5.09 42.37 21.29
CA LEU A 183 3.70 42.68 20.91
C LEU A 183 3.30 44.13 21.23
N THR A 184 4.11 45.11 20.82
CA THR A 184 3.70 46.52 20.89
C THR A 184 2.85 46.91 19.68
N ALA A 185 2.06 48.00 19.80
CA ALA A 185 1.26 48.51 18.68
C ALA A 185 2.15 48.88 17.47
N GLU A 186 3.33 49.43 17.72
CA GLU A 186 4.30 49.77 16.69
C GLU A 186 4.80 48.51 15.95
N VAL A 187 5.09 47.42 16.67
CA VAL A 187 5.51 46.15 16.06
C VAL A 187 4.39 45.54 15.22
N LEU A 188 3.14 45.59 15.71
CA LEU A 188 1.98 45.11 14.95
C LEU A 188 1.75 45.91 13.67
N GLN A 189 1.88 47.25 13.75
CA GLN A 189 1.76 48.12 12.58
C GLN A 189 2.89 47.85 11.56
N GLN A 190 4.13 47.69 12.01
CA GLN A 190 5.26 47.36 11.14
C GLN A 190 5.14 45.98 10.48
N ASN A 191 4.43 45.05 11.11
CA ASN A 191 4.21 43.68 10.64
C ASN A 191 2.78 43.44 10.14
N ALA A 192 2.05 44.50 9.76
CA ALA A 192 0.67 44.40 9.29
C ALA A 192 0.53 43.41 8.12
N ASN A 193 1.50 43.36 7.20
CA ASN A 193 1.53 42.39 6.10
C ASN A 193 1.60 40.94 6.59
N THR A 194 2.36 40.65 7.65
CA THR A 194 2.43 39.31 8.24
C THR A 194 1.09 38.93 8.86
N LEU A 195 0.49 39.84 9.63
CA LEU A 195 -0.82 39.64 10.28
C LEU A 195 -1.95 39.43 9.26
N ASN A 196 -1.93 40.21 8.18
CA ASN A 196 -2.84 40.12 7.04
C ASN A 196 -2.70 38.82 6.23
N ASN A 197 -1.70 38.01 6.53
CA ASN A 197 -1.36 36.77 5.83
C ASN A 197 -1.25 35.56 6.80
N LEU A 198 -1.65 35.73 8.06
CA LEU A 198 -1.66 34.63 9.03
C LEU A 198 -2.70 33.58 8.65
N ARG A 199 -2.26 32.34 8.44
CA ARG A 199 -3.15 31.24 8.09
C ARG A 199 -3.95 30.76 9.31
N LEU A 200 -5.19 31.22 9.40
CA LEU A 200 -6.20 30.73 10.36
C LEU A 200 -6.97 29.54 9.77
N LEU A 201 -7.19 29.53 8.46
CA LEU A 201 -7.79 28.41 7.74
C LEU A 201 -6.72 27.36 7.43
N ASP A 202 -6.83 26.18 8.03
CA ASP A 202 -5.91 25.06 7.75
C ASP A 202 -6.37 24.29 6.49
N PRO A 203 -5.57 24.24 5.41
CA PRO A 203 -5.91 23.53 4.18
C PRO A 203 -6.26 22.06 4.39
N ALA A 204 -5.62 21.40 5.35
CA ALA A 204 -5.82 19.98 5.63
C ALA A 204 -7.11 19.70 6.43
N ILE A 205 -7.80 20.75 6.91
CA ILE A 205 -8.98 20.62 7.77
C ILE A 205 -10.21 21.27 7.13
N VAL A 206 -10.05 22.33 6.34
CA VAL A 206 -11.17 23.18 5.88
C VAL A 206 -11.91 22.62 4.64
N SER A 207 -11.39 21.55 4.02
CA SER A 207 -12.00 20.93 2.83
C SER A 207 -13.49 20.58 2.99
N PRO A 208 -13.96 19.95 4.09
CA PRO A 208 -15.39 19.66 4.28
C PRO A 208 -16.27 20.92 4.28
N THR A 209 -15.76 22.04 4.77
CA THR A 209 -16.49 23.32 4.77
C THR A 209 -16.53 23.91 3.36
N PHE A 210 -15.44 23.85 2.59
CA PHE A 210 -15.45 24.20 1.16
C PHE A 210 -16.44 23.32 0.41
N GLN A 211 -16.43 22.01 0.63
CA GLN A 211 -17.34 21.05 0.02
C GLN A 211 -18.80 21.39 0.31
N ALA A 212 -19.13 21.72 1.57
CA ALA A 212 -20.49 22.05 1.98
C ALA A 212 -20.99 23.38 1.40
N LEU A 213 -20.12 24.39 1.30
CA LEU A 213 -20.51 25.74 0.93
C LEU A 213 -20.37 26.04 -0.58
N GLU A 214 -19.46 25.38 -1.30
CA GLU A 214 -19.03 25.82 -2.63
C GLU A 214 -19.16 24.81 -3.77
N VAL A 215 -19.43 23.51 -3.54
CA VAL A 215 -19.44 22.51 -4.63
C VAL A 215 -20.64 22.59 -5.57
N GLU A 216 -21.78 23.09 -5.10
CA GLU A 216 -23.05 23.26 -5.85
C GLU A 216 -23.71 21.99 -6.44
N ARG A 217 -22.93 21.01 -6.93
CA ARG A 217 -23.43 19.82 -7.63
C ARG A 217 -22.67 18.57 -7.22
N GLU A 218 -23.37 17.45 -7.09
CA GLU A 218 -22.79 16.16 -6.68
C GLU A 218 -21.72 15.61 -7.65
N GLN A 219 -21.74 16.04 -8.91
CA GLN A 219 -20.73 15.67 -9.92
C GLN A 219 -19.38 16.34 -9.67
N PHE A 220 -19.27 17.27 -8.72
CA PHE A 220 -18.02 17.91 -8.36
C PHE A 220 -17.68 17.68 -6.88
N ARG A 221 -16.39 17.79 -6.56
CA ARG A 221 -15.87 17.75 -5.20
C ARG A 221 -14.58 18.57 -5.10
N PHE A 222 -14.18 18.92 -3.89
CA PHE A 222 -12.82 19.36 -3.63
C PHE A 222 -11.95 18.17 -3.22
N ALA A 223 -10.63 18.32 -3.33
CA ALA A 223 -9.68 17.38 -2.77
C ALA A 223 -9.75 17.37 -1.23
N ASP A 224 -9.30 16.28 -0.60
CA ASP A 224 -9.33 16.17 0.87
C ASP A 224 -8.38 17.17 1.55
N ASP A 225 -7.28 17.53 0.88
CA ASP A 225 -6.33 18.57 1.27
C ASP A 225 -6.36 19.71 0.24
N LEU A 226 -6.44 20.94 0.72
CA LEU A 226 -6.54 22.12 -0.14
C LEU A 226 -5.18 22.79 -0.36
N ASP A 227 -5.08 23.61 -1.40
CA ASP A 227 -3.84 24.32 -1.70
C ASP A 227 -3.79 25.69 -1.02
N VAL A 228 -2.56 26.16 -0.77
CA VAL A 228 -2.29 27.51 -0.28
C VAL A 228 -1.44 28.25 -1.27
N ASP A 229 -1.89 29.43 -1.67
CA ASP A 229 -1.21 30.26 -2.66
C ASP A 229 -1.32 31.75 -2.29
N ARG A 230 -0.71 32.63 -3.08
CA ARG A 230 -0.72 34.08 -2.87
C ARG A 230 -1.22 34.82 -4.11
N TYR A 231 -2.27 35.61 -3.94
CA TYR A 231 -2.86 36.42 -5.01
C TYR A 231 -2.96 37.88 -4.60
N GLU A 232 -2.98 38.77 -5.59
CA GLU A 232 -3.30 40.18 -5.38
C GLU A 232 -4.81 40.34 -5.21
N ILE A 233 -5.25 40.79 -4.04
CA ILE A 233 -6.65 41.06 -3.68
C ILE A 233 -6.71 42.50 -3.17
N ASP A 234 -7.53 43.33 -3.82
CA ASP A 234 -7.68 44.76 -3.52
C ASP A 234 -6.36 45.55 -3.47
N GLY A 235 -5.37 45.14 -4.30
CA GLY A 235 -4.05 45.76 -4.40
C GLY A 235 -3.00 45.26 -3.40
N ASP A 236 -3.36 44.33 -2.51
CA ASP A 236 -2.44 43.69 -1.56
C ASP A 236 -2.22 42.21 -1.92
N ILE A 237 -0.99 41.71 -1.76
CA ILE A 237 -0.72 40.27 -1.85
C ILE A 237 -1.26 39.58 -0.58
N ARG A 238 -2.24 38.69 -0.76
CA ARG A 238 -2.90 37.91 0.28
C ARG A 238 -2.67 36.41 0.09
N THR A 239 -2.39 35.73 1.19
CA THR A 239 -2.36 34.27 1.30
C THR A 239 -3.78 33.77 1.33
N VAL A 240 -4.08 32.79 0.48
CA VAL A 240 -5.43 32.28 0.27
C VAL A 240 -5.40 30.76 0.36
N VAL A 241 -6.50 30.18 0.80
CA VAL A 241 -6.80 28.77 0.60
C VAL A 241 -7.60 28.67 -0.70
N ILE A 242 -7.12 27.87 -1.63
CA ILE A 242 -7.69 27.72 -2.97
C ILE A 242 -7.92 26.23 -3.26
N ALA A 243 -9.02 25.94 -3.95
CA ALA A 243 -9.33 24.60 -4.36
C ALA A 243 -10.06 24.60 -5.72
N ALA A 244 -9.67 23.70 -6.60
CA ALA A 244 -10.41 23.44 -7.83
C ALA A 244 -11.59 22.52 -7.55
N ARG A 245 -12.75 22.79 -8.18
CA ARG A 245 -13.87 21.83 -8.12
C ARG A 245 -13.56 20.71 -9.11
N GLU A 246 -13.02 19.63 -8.59
CA GLU A 246 -12.66 18.45 -9.37
C GLU A 246 -13.88 17.60 -9.70
N LEU A 247 -13.73 16.77 -10.74
CA LEU A 247 -14.78 15.85 -11.15
C LEU A 247 -14.94 14.72 -10.11
N ASN A 248 -16.16 14.56 -9.60
CA ASN A 248 -16.55 13.45 -8.73
C ASN A 248 -17.23 12.35 -9.55
N LEU A 249 -16.46 11.33 -9.96
CA LEU A 249 -16.99 10.23 -10.78
C LEU A 249 -18.12 9.44 -10.10
N GLU A 250 -18.15 9.40 -8.76
CA GLU A 250 -19.20 8.71 -8.01
C GLU A 250 -20.54 9.44 -8.08
N GLY A 251 -20.53 10.77 -8.27
CA GLY A 251 -21.73 11.59 -8.47
C GLY A 251 -22.20 11.68 -9.92
N VAL A 252 -21.45 11.12 -10.87
CA VAL A 252 -21.80 11.14 -12.30
C VAL A 252 -22.60 9.90 -12.68
N ASN A 253 -23.81 10.10 -13.18
CA ASN A 253 -24.64 9.02 -13.71
C ASN A 253 -23.94 8.24 -14.84
N SER A 254 -24.10 6.92 -14.88
CA SER A 254 -23.38 5.99 -15.77
C SER A 254 -23.70 6.07 -17.27
N GLY A 255 -24.47 7.07 -17.71
CA GLY A 255 -24.79 7.27 -19.12
C GLY A 255 -23.59 7.75 -19.93
N TRP A 256 -23.47 7.28 -21.17
CA TRP A 256 -22.37 7.64 -22.07
C TRP A 256 -22.22 9.16 -22.22
N GLU A 257 -23.32 9.88 -22.43
CA GLU A 257 -23.35 11.35 -22.54
C GLU A 257 -22.79 12.03 -21.29
N ASN A 258 -23.20 11.58 -20.10
CA ASN A 258 -22.72 12.15 -18.85
C ASN A 258 -21.22 11.92 -18.66
N GLN A 259 -20.73 10.73 -18.97
CA GLN A 259 -19.32 10.37 -18.77
C GLN A 259 -18.37 10.91 -19.85
N HIS A 260 -18.85 11.13 -21.09
CA HIS A 260 -17.99 11.45 -22.23
C HIS A 260 -18.26 12.81 -22.87
N VAL A 261 -19.38 13.47 -22.53
CA VAL A 261 -19.77 14.76 -23.13
C VAL A 261 -20.02 15.83 -22.07
N ALA A 262 -20.82 15.54 -21.04
CA ALA A 262 -21.26 16.55 -20.08
C ALA A 262 -20.25 16.81 -18.95
N PHE A 263 -19.70 15.75 -18.35
CA PHE A 263 -18.83 15.84 -17.18
C PHE A 263 -17.43 15.28 -17.49
N THR A 264 -16.66 16.04 -18.30
CA THR A 264 -15.34 15.62 -18.77
C THR A 264 -14.17 16.24 -18.00
N HIS A 265 -14.42 17.28 -17.20
CA HIS A 265 -13.41 18.02 -16.44
C HIS A 265 -14.03 18.68 -15.20
N GLY A 266 -13.19 19.18 -14.30
CA GLY A 266 -13.61 20.00 -13.17
C GLY A 266 -14.19 21.36 -13.59
N TYR A 267 -14.70 22.14 -12.64
CA TYR A 267 -15.39 23.42 -12.91
C TYR A 267 -14.99 24.54 -11.94
N GLY A 268 -14.10 25.42 -12.38
CA GLY A 268 -13.73 26.63 -11.64
C GLY A 268 -13.05 26.35 -10.31
N VAL A 269 -12.96 27.40 -9.48
CA VAL A 269 -12.23 27.38 -8.20
C VAL A 269 -13.06 28.03 -7.09
N ALA A 270 -12.84 27.61 -5.85
CA ALA A 270 -13.25 28.34 -4.65
C ALA A 270 -11.99 28.90 -3.99
N LEU A 271 -12.08 30.14 -3.50
CA LEU A 271 -10.93 30.86 -2.95
C LEU A 271 -11.37 31.71 -1.77
N ALA A 272 -10.73 31.53 -0.62
CA ALA A 272 -10.93 32.33 0.58
C ALA A 272 -9.57 32.81 1.12
N PRO A 273 -9.43 34.08 1.55
CA PRO A 273 -8.21 34.52 2.23
C PRO A 273 -7.99 33.68 3.50
N ALA A 274 -6.74 33.28 3.73
CA ALA A 274 -6.40 32.32 4.75
C ALA A 274 -6.61 32.85 6.18
N ASN A 275 -6.82 34.16 6.34
CA ASN A 275 -6.89 34.86 7.61
C ASN A 275 -8.27 35.48 7.90
N THR A 276 -9.28 35.27 7.05
CA THR A 276 -10.61 35.88 7.18
C THR A 276 -11.70 34.83 7.29
N ILE A 277 -12.66 35.10 8.17
CA ILE A 277 -13.87 34.31 8.37
C ILE A 277 -15.09 35.22 8.42
N THR A 278 -16.25 34.70 8.05
CA THR A 278 -17.54 35.37 8.22
C THR A 278 -17.91 35.46 9.72
N ALA A 279 -18.97 36.20 10.04
CA ALA A 279 -19.49 36.29 11.41
C ALA A 279 -19.96 34.93 11.97
N GLN A 280 -20.24 33.96 11.08
CA GLN A 280 -20.65 32.61 11.38
C GLN A 280 -19.47 31.65 11.58
N GLY A 281 -18.23 32.11 11.35
CA GLY A 281 -17.02 31.30 11.46
C GLY A 281 -16.68 30.49 10.20
N GLU A 282 -17.31 30.80 9.07
CA GLU A 282 -17.05 30.14 7.79
C GLU A 282 -15.94 30.86 7.02
N PRO A 283 -15.23 30.18 6.09
CA PRO A 283 -14.31 30.85 5.18
C PRO A 283 -14.99 32.00 4.42
N ASP A 284 -14.35 33.17 4.38
CA ASP A 284 -14.86 34.32 3.64
C ASP A 284 -14.44 34.23 2.17
N PHE A 285 -15.29 33.62 1.33
CA PHE A 285 -14.96 33.36 -0.07
C PHE A 285 -14.97 34.64 -0.93
N VAL A 286 -13.83 34.92 -1.57
CA VAL A 286 -13.69 36.00 -2.57
C VAL A 286 -13.97 35.50 -3.99
N ILE A 287 -13.77 34.21 -4.26
CA ILE A 287 -14.23 33.53 -5.48
C ILE A 287 -15.14 32.37 -5.07
N ARG A 288 -16.38 32.40 -5.57
CA ARG A 288 -17.44 31.44 -5.26
C ARG A 288 -18.25 31.06 -6.48
N ALA A 289 -19.03 29.98 -6.37
CA ALA A 289 -19.79 29.42 -7.48
C ALA A 289 -20.87 30.36 -8.05
N TYR A 290 -21.40 31.32 -7.25
CA TYR A 290 -22.36 32.31 -7.73
C TYR A 290 -22.29 33.68 -7.02
N ARG A 291 -22.35 34.76 -7.82
CA ARG A 291 -22.77 36.11 -7.39
C ARG A 291 -24.11 36.35 -8.09
N GLN A 292 -25.25 36.29 -7.38
CA GLN A 292 -26.42 36.99 -7.92
C GLN A 292 -26.12 38.49 -7.81
N PRO A 293 -26.35 39.29 -8.87
CA PRO A 293 -26.24 40.74 -8.79
C PRO A 293 -27.19 41.32 -7.73
#